data_AF-A0A1C5M401-F1
#
_entry.id   AF-A0A1C5M401-F1
#
_cell.length_a   1.000
_cell.length_b   1.000
_cell.length_c   1.000
_cell.angle_alpha   90.00
_cell.angle_beta   90.00
_cell.angle_gamma   90.00
#
_symmetry.space_group_name_H-M   'P 1'
#
loop_
_entity.id
_entity.type
_entity.pdbx_description
1 polymer ?
#
loop_
_entity_poly.entity_id
_entity_poly.type
_entity_poly.pdbx_seq_one_letter_code
_entity_poly.pdbx_strand_id
1 'polypeptide(L)'
;MKQLGTYLADTLTEDGQISKEQQAIYAYLFDYLIEALLYDIVVLIIGLLVHRLDLTLCYLLVTIPLRHFAGGFHANTRLGCTILSYGIYLITIFSCSLILKHIKPVWIFILYLLTWCMILPVAPVDTKNKRLSEHQKKKLFHRCLITCFILTILTGFLYLHHQITYCGIIMLCMVEGVISVYIGIWKNRRNL
;
A
#
# COMPACT_ATOMS: atom_id res chain seq x y z
N MET A 1 21.06 5.62 -17.11
CA MET A 1 19.79 5.84 -17.84
C MET A 1 19.10 7.01 -17.19
N LYS A 2 18.70 8.05 -17.97
CA LYS A 2 17.74 9.06 -17.46
C LYS A 2 16.51 8.30 -16.98
N GLN A 3 16.00 8.64 -15.79
CA GLN A 3 14.78 8.03 -15.29
C GLN A 3 13.62 8.48 -16.21
N LEU A 4 12.67 7.59 -16.49
CA LEU A 4 11.61 7.85 -17.46
C LEU A 4 10.80 9.11 -17.11
N GLY A 5 10.65 9.40 -15.81
CA GLY A 5 10.04 10.64 -15.35
C GLY A 5 10.82 11.90 -15.71
N THR A 6 12.16 11.85 -15.72
CA THR A 6 12.99 12.97 -16.19
C THR A 6 12.74 13.25 -17.66
N TYR A 7 12.66 12.21 -18.50
CA TYR A 7 12.35 12.39 -19.92
C TYR A 7 10.99 13.05 -20.13
N LEU A 8 9.95 12.58 -19.44
CA LEU A 8 8.61 13.17 -19.54
C LEU A 8 8.57 14.62 -19.05
N ALA A 9 9.25 14.93 -17.95
CA ALA A 9 9.31 16.30 -17.43
C ALA A 9 10.13 17.23 -18.33
N ASP A 10 11.23 16.75 -18.91
CA ASP A 10 12.03 17.47 -19.91
C ASP A 10 11.14 17.87 -21.10
N THR A 11 10.42 16.92 -21.70
CA THR A 11 9.52 17.17 -22.83
C THR A 11 8.44 18.21 -22.50
N LEU A 12 7.76 18.08 -21.35
CA LEU A 12 6.73 19.05 -20.95
C LEU A 12 7.28 20.45 -20.68
N THR A 13 8.55 20.54 -20.26
CA THR A 13 9.23 21.82 -20.01
C THR A 13 9.65 22.46 -21.33
N GLU A 14 10.15 21.67 -22.28
CA GLU A 14 10.50 22.10 -23.64
C GLU A 14 9.26 22.60 -24.40
N ASP A 15 8.11 21.95 -24.23
CA ASP A 15 6.82 22.36 -24.80
C ASP A 15 6.13 23.52 -24.05
N GLY A 16 6.76 24.07 -23.01
CA GLY A 16 6.24 25.21 -22.23
C GLY A 16 4.99 24.90 -21.39
N GLN A 17 4.66 23.62 -21.18
CA GLN A 17 3.49 23.19 -20.39
C GLN A 17 3.73 23.30 -18.89
N ILE A 18 4.99 23.14 -18.46
CA ILE A 18 5.42 23.32 -17.07
C ILE A 18 6.64 24.24 -17.00
N SER A 19 6.78 24.96 -15.89
CA SER A 19 7.93 25.85 -15.70
C SER A 19 9.19 25.06 -15.30
N LYS A 20 10.38 25.62 -15.59
CA LYS A 20 11.66 25.00 -15.22
C LYS A 20 11.79 24.76 -13.71
N GLU A 21 11.18 25.61 -12.89
CA GLU A 21 11.18 25.46 -11.43
C GLU A 21 10.38 24.21 -10.99
N GLN A 22 9.38 23.80 -11.78
CA GLN A 22 8.54 22.64 -11.50
C GLN A 22 9.08 21.34 -12.10
N GLN A 23 9.98 21.40 -13.09
CA GLN A 23 10.51 20.25 -13.82
C GLN A 23 10.99 19.13 -12.89
N ALA A 24 11.79 19.45 -11.86
CA ALA A 24 12.30 18.45 -10.93
C ALA A 24 11.20 17.77 -10.10
N ILE A 25 10.15 18.52 -9.72
CA ILE A 25 9.00 17.99 -8.99
C ILE A 25 8.22 17.04 -9.88
N TYR A 26 7.95 17.42 -11.13
CA TYR A 26 7.25 16.58 -12.10
C TYR A 26 8.03 15.31 -12.42
N ALA A 27 9.35 15.39 -12.61
CA ALA A 27 10.19 14.22 -12.83
C ALA A 27 10.05 13.20 -11.70
N TYR A 28 10.11 13.66 -10.44
CA TYR A 28 9.90 12.82 -9.27
C TYR A 28 8.49 12.20 -9.23
N LEU A 29 7.45 12.99 -9.53
CA LEU A 29 6.07 12.51 -9.53
C LEU A 29 5.83 11.44 -10.60
N PHE A 30 6.39 11.62 -11.80
CA PHE A 30 6.31 10.62 -12.86
C PHE A 30 7.05 9.34 -12.49
N ASP A 31 8.29 9.44 -12.00
CA ASP A 31 9.03 8.25 -11.56
C ASP A 31 8.28 7.50 -10.47
N TYR A 32 7.72 8.22 -9.49
CA TYR A 32 6.91 7.61 -8.44
C TYR A 32 5.67 6.89 -9.01
N LEU A 33 4.95 7.52 -9.95
CA LEU A 33 3.75 6.94 -10.57
C LEU A 33 4.10 5.71 -11.41
N ILE A 34 5.17 5.78 -12.20
CA ILE A 34 5.65 4.70 -13.05
C ILE A 34 6.09 3.52 -12.18
N GLU A 35 6.85 3.76 -11.11
CA GLU A 35 7.27 2.70 -10.19
C GLU A 35 6.08 2.02 -9.51
N ALA A 36 5.07 2.79 -9.10
CA ALA A 36 3.84 2.24 -8.53
C ALA A 36 3.07 1.38 -9.56
N LEU A 37 2.90 1.88 -10.78
CA LEU A 37 2.20 1.15 -11.84
C LEU A 37 2.93 -0.12 -12.25
N LEU A 38 4.26 -0.05 -12.39
CA LEU A 38 5.09 -1.22 -12.69
C LEU A 38 5.00 -2.27 -11.59
N TYR A 39 4.98 -1.85 -10.32
CA TYR A 39 4.76 -2.77 -9.21
C TYR A 39 3.44 -3.52 -9.35
N ASP A 40 2.33 -2.80 -9.58
CA ASP A 40 1.01 -3.42 -9.71
C ASP A 40 0.93 -4.39 -10.90
N ILE A 41 1.50 -4.01 -12.05
CA ILE A 41 1.57 -4.87 -13.25
C ILE A 41 2.36 -6.14 -12.97
N VAL A 42 3.55 -6.02 -12.37
CA VAL A 42 4.40 -7.18 -12.08
C VAL A 42 3.75 -8.10 -11.05
N VAL A 43 3.11 -7.55 -10.01
CA VAL A 43 2.35 -8.33 -9.03
C VAL A 43 1.23 -9.14 -9.72
N LEU A 44 0.48 -8.53 -10.64
CA LEU A 44 -0.55 -9.21 -11.42
C LEU A 44 0.02 -10.33 -12.30
N ILE A 45 1.13 -10.07 -13.00
CA ILE A 45 1.82 -11.08 -13.82
C ILE A 45 2.27 -12.26 -12.94
N ILE A 46 2.92 -11.98 -11.80
CA ILE A 46 3.34 -13.03 -10.86
C ILE A 46 2.12 -13.82 -10.39
N GLY A 47 1.05 -13.14 -9.98
CA GLY A 47 -0.19 -13.77 -9.52
C GLY A 47 -0.80 -14.70 -10.56
N LEU A 48 -0.79 -14.30 -11.84
CA LEU A 48 -1.21 -15.13 -12.96
C LEU A 48 -0.30 -16.34 -13.13
N LEU A 49 1.03 -16.16 -13.13
CA LEU A 49 2.01 -17.23 -13.31
C LEU A 49 1.97 -18.28 -12.20
N VAL A 50 1.67 -17.87 -10.96
CA VAL A 50 1.55 -18.80 -9.81
C VAL A 50 0.13 -19.31 -9.59
N HIS A 51 -0.80 -19.03 -10.52
CA HIS A 51 -2.21 -19.43 -10.45
C HIS A 51 -2.95 -18.97 -9.17
N ARG A 52 -2.67 -17.74 -8.72
CA ARG A 52 -3.31 -17.09 -7.55
C ARG A 52 -3.79 -15.66 -7.88
N LEU A 53 -4.21 -15.43 -9.12
CA LEU A 53 -4.62 -14.10 -9.59
C LEU A 53 -5.78 -13.51 -8.77
N ASP A 54 -6.71 -14.35 -8.32
CA ASP A 54 -7.84 -13.97 -7.48
C ASP A 54 -7.39 -13.41 -6.11
N LEU A 55 -6.46 -14.09 -5.43
CA LEU A 55 -5.88 -13.62 -4.17
C LEU A 55 -5.03 -12.36 -4.38
N THR A 56 -4.38 -12.27 -5.54
CA THR A 56 -3.58 -11.11 -5.95
C THR A 56 -4.44 -9.87 -6.15
N LEU A 57 -5.58 -10.01 -6.81
CA LEU A 57 -6.57 -8.94 -6.97
C LEU A 57 -7.09 -8.48 -5.61
N CYS A 58 -7.43 -9.42 -4.72
CA CYS A 58 -7.83 -9.10 -3.35
C CYS A 58 -6.73 -8.34 -2.60
N TYR A 59 -5.48 -8.80 -2.69
CA TYR A 59 -4.32 -8.13 -2.09
C TYR A 59 -4.19 -6.67 -2.57
N LEU A 60 -4.22 -6.44 -3.88
CA LEU A 60 -4.09 -5.09 -4.46
C LEU A 60 -5.26 -4.18 -4.07
N LEU A 61 -6.49 -4.71 -4.08
CA LEU A 61 -7.70 -3.98 -3.68
C LEU A 61 -7.64 -3.46 -2.23
N VAL A 62 -6.92 -4.15 -1.34
CA VAL A 62 -6.70 -3.69 0.04
C VAL A 62 -5.46 -2.82 0.16
N THR A 63 -4.33 -3.30 -0.33
CA THR A 63 -3.02 -2.69 -0.08
C THR A 63 -2.86 -1.34 -0.76
N ILE A 64 -3.37 -1.16 -1.99
CA ILE A 64 -3.27 0.11 -2.72
C ILE A 64 -3.96 1.26 -1.96
N PRO A 65 -5.28 1.20 -1.66
CA PRO A 65 -5.95 2.30 -0.98
C PRO A 65 -5.44 2.47 0.46
N LEU A 66 -5.19 1.37 1.18
CA LEU A 66 -4.68 1.45 2.55
C LEU A 66 -3.33 2.17 2.58
N ARG A 67 -2.38 1.79 1.73
CA ARG A 67 -1.05 2.44 1.66
C ARG A 67 -1.14 3.88 1.20
N HIS A 68 -2.06 4.20 0.28
CA HIS A 68 -2.25 5.57 -0.19
C HIS A 68 -2.81 6.49 0.89
N PHE A 69 -3.78 6.02 1.70
CA PHE A 69 -4.45 6.85 2.70
C PHE A 69 -3.81 6.79 4.09
N ALA A 70 -3.33 5.63 4.54
CA ALA A 70 -2.66 5.47 5.83
C ALA A 70 -1.17 5.87 5.75
N GLY A 71 -0.57 5.83 4.57
CA GLY A 71 0.87 6.03 4.38
C GLY A 71 1.67 4.79 4.77
N GLY A 72 2.90 4.99 5.23
CA GLY A 72 3.74 3.92 5.76
C GLY A 72 5.20 3.97 5.31
N PHE A 73 5.88 2.84 5.46
CA PHE A 73 7.30 2.73 5.22
C PHE A 73 7.64 2.73 3.72
N HIS A 74 8.67 3.51 3.40
CA HIS A 74 9.40 3.42 2.14
C HIS A 74 10.87 3.20 2.46
N ALA A 75 11.54 2.27 1.78
CA ALA A 75 12.96 2.02 2.00
C ALA A 75 13.81 3.24 1.56
N ASN A 76 15.07 3.28 1.99
CA ASN A 76 16.00 4.33 1.57
C ASN A 76 16.43 4.19 0.10
N THR A 77 16.32 2.98 -0.45
CA THR A 77 16.71 2.67 -1.82
C THR A 77 15.53 2.07 -2.58
N ARG A 78 15.47 2.34 -3.89
CA ARG A 78 14.45 1.77 -4.79
C ARG A 78 14.48 0.24 -4.75
N LEU A 79 15.66 -0.35 -4.95
CA LEU A 79 15.85 -1.81 -4.90
C LEU A 79 15.39 -2.42 -3.56
N GLY A 80 15.71 -1.79 -2.43
CA GLY A 80 15.26 -2.27 -1.12
C GLY A 80 13.73 -2.24 -0.98
N CYS A 81 13.08 -1.19 -1.49
CA CYS A 81 11.62 -1.10 -1.49
C CYS A 81 11.00 -2.16 -2.42
N THR A 82 11.60 -2.39 -3.57
CA THR A 82 11.18 -3.40 -4.55
C THR A 82 11.24 -4.82 -3.98
N ILE A 83 12.40 -5.22 -3.43
CA ILE A 83 12.59 -6.55 -2.83
C ILE A 83 11.60 -6.75 -1.68
N LEU A 84 11.46 -5.76 -0.80
CA LEU A 84 10.54 -5.84 0.33
C LEU A 84 9.08 -5.96 -0.12
N SER A 85 8.65 -5.15 -1.09
CA SER A 85 7.25 -5.14 -1.52
C SER A 85 6.85 -6.45 -2.19
N TYR A 86 7.66 -6.96 -3.13
CA TYR A 86 7.38 -8.25 -3.75
C TYR A 86 7.53 -9.42 -2.78
N GLY A 87 8.52 -9.36 -1.87
CA GLY A 87 8.69 -10.38 -0.84
C GLY A 87 7.48 -10.49 0.09
N ILE A 88 6.97 -9.35 0.57
CA ILE A 88 5.75 -9.30 1.39
C ILE A 88 4.55 -9.84 0.60
N TYR A 89 4.33 -9.38 -0.62
CA TYR A 89 3.25 -9.87 -1.47
C TYR A 89 3.28 -11.41 -1.63
N LEU A 90 4.44 -11.98 -1.97
CA LEU A 90 4.62 -13.43 -2.12
C LEU A 90 4.35 -14.17 -0.81
N ILE A 91 4.91 -13.69 0.31
CA ILE A 91 4.67 -14.26 1.63
C ILE A 91 3.17 -14.28 1.91
N THR A 92 2.45 -13.20 1.62
CA THR A 92 1.03 -13.07 1.94
C THR A 92 0.16 -14.04 1.14
N ILE A 93 0.34 -14.12 -0.17
CA ILE A 93 -0.50 -15.00 -1.00
C ILE A 93 -0.22 -16.49 -0.75
N PHE A 94 1.01 -16.87 -0.36
CA PHE A 94 1.37 -18.27 -0.11
C PHE A 94 1.16 -18.71 1.35
N SER A 95 1.37 -17.82 2.32
CA SER A 95 1.21 -18.16 3.75
C SER A 95 -0.25 -18.21 4.20
N CYS A 96 -1.15 -17.48 3.54
CA CYS A 96 -2.54 -17.37 3.95
C CYS A 96 -3.20 -18.74 4.17
N SER A 97 -3.15 -19.63 3.18
CA SER A 97 -3.76 -20.96 3.30
C SER A 97 -3.13 -21.84 4.39
N LEU A 98 -1.86 -21.61 4.74
CA LEU A 98 -1.19 -22.35 5.82
C LEU A 98 -1.65 -21.84 7.18
N ILE A 99 -1.70 -20.51 7.37
CA ILE A 99 -2.17 -19.87 8.60
C ILE A 99 -3.63 -20.27 8.89
N LEU A 100 -4.47 -20.27 7.87
CA LEU A 100 -5.90 -20.58 7.98
C LEU A 100 -6.21 -22.01 8.49
N LYS A 101 -5.28 -22.95 8.36
CA LYS A 101 -5.43 -24.31 8.92
C LYS A 101 -5.39 -24.34 10.45
N HIS A 102 -4.77 -23.34 11.07
CA HIS A 102 -4.50 -23.31 12.50
C HIS A 102 -5.29 -22.24 13.26
N ILE A 103 -6.03 -21.40 12.56
CA ILE A 103 -6.80 -20.30 13.15
C ILE A 103 -8.28 -20.46 12.85
N LYS A 104 -9.12 -20.34 13.89
CA LYS A 104 -10.58 -20.34 13.68
C LYS A 104 -10.99 -19.04 12.97
N PRO A 105 -11.98 -19.07 12.06
CA PRO A 105 -12.42 -17.89 11.31
C PRO A 105 -12.75 -16.66 12.16
N VAL A 106 -13.33 -16.86 13.35
CA VAL A 106 -13.63 -15.77 14.30
C VAL A 106 -12.40 -14.95 14.69
N TRP A 107 -11.23 -15.58 14.83
CA TRP A 107 -10.00 -14.89 15.22
C TRP A 107 -9.45 -14.02 14.09
N ILE A 108 -9.69 -14.38 12.83
CA ILE A 108 -9.33 -13.54 11.67
C ILE A 108 -10.04 -12.19 11.78
N PHE A 109 -11.33 -12.21 12.10
CA PHE A 109 -12.13 -11.00 12.24
C PHE A 109 -11.71 -10.16 13.45
N ILE A 110 -11.42 -10.81 14.59
CA ILE A 110 -10.91 -10.11 15.79
C ILE A 110 -9.56 -9.43 15.50
N LEU A 111 -8.62 -10.15 14.88
CA LEU A 111 -7.31 -9.59 14.52
C LEU A 111 -7.46 -8.45 13.52
N TYR A 112 -8.32 -8.61 12.50
CA TYR A 112 -8.65 -7.55 11.56
C TYR A 112 -9.16 -6.29 12.28
N LEU A 113 -10.11 -6.40 13.21
CA LEU A 113 -10.59 -5.24 13.97
C LEU A 113 -9.50 -4.63 14.87
N LEU A 114 -8.59 -5.43 15.42
CA LEU A 114 -7.47 -4.92 16.20
C LEU A 114 -6.56 -4.00 15.37
N THR A 115 -6.35 -4.32 14.08
CA THR A 115 -5.54 -3.47 13.19
C THR A 115 -6.11 -2.06 13.02
N TRP A 116 -7.43 -1.86 13.12
CA TRP A 116 -8.04 -0.53 13.07
C TRP A 116 -7.55 0.35 14.20
N CYS A 117 -7.57 -0.20 15.43
CA CYS A 117 -7.14 0.49 16.64
C CYS A 117 -5.66 0.88 16.57
N MET A 118 -4.87 0.20 15.74
CA MET A 118 -3.45 0.47 15.56
C MET A 118 -3.19 1.45 14.40
N ILE A 119 -3.93 1.37 13.30
CA ILE A 119 -3.71 2.21 12.11
C ILE A 119 -4.32 3.61 12.29
N LEU A 120 -5.59 3.69 12.70
CA LEU A 120 -6.34 4.96 12.68
C LEU A 120 -5.72 6.06 13.54
N PRO A 121 -5.20 5.80 14.77
CA PRO A 121 -4.62 6.85 15.59
C PRO A 121 -3.34 7.48 15.01
N VAL A 122 -2.68 6.80 14.08
CA VAL A 122 -1.38 7.23 13.52
C VAL A 122 -1.45 7.59 12.03
N ALA A 123 -2.57 7.31 11.37
CA ALA A 123 -2.78 7.63 9.97
C ALA A 123 -3.17 9.12 9.76
N PRO A 124 -2.72 9.77 8.67
CA PRO A 124 -1.73 9.29 7.71
C PRO A 124 -0.29 9.49 8.22
N VAL A 125 0.56 8.50 7.97
CA VAL A 125 2.01 8.61 8.18
C VAL A 125 2.64 9.27 6.94
N ASP A 126 3.22 10.45 7.13
CA ASP A 126 3.92 11.18 6.09
C ASP A 126 5.33 10.61 5.83
N THR A 127 6.07 11.19 4.88
CA THR A 127 7.48 10.83 4.68
C THR A 127 8.35 12.09 4.64
N LYS A 128 9.66 11.96 4.83
CA LYS A 128 10.61 13.08 4.71
C LYS A 128 10.46 13.84 3.38
N ASN A 129 10.22 13.11 2.29
CA ASN A 129 10.12 13.68 0.94
C ASN A 129 8.69 14.11 0.58
N LYS A 130 7.70 13.82 1.43
CA LYS A 130 6.29 14.17 1.25
C LYS A 130 5.69 14.54 2.60
N ARG A 131 5.99 15.75 3.06
CA ARG A 131 5.37 16.34 4.25
C ARG A 131 3.97 16.82 3.91
N LEU A 132 3.01 16.44 4.74
CA LEU A 132 1.59 16.75 4.53
C LEU A 132 1.19 17.97 5.34
N SER A 133 0.41 18.88 4.74
CA SER A 133 -0.25 19.94 5.49
C SER A 133 -1.36 19.37 6.38
N GLU A 134 -1.75 20.11 7.42
CA GLU A 134 -2.83 19.67 8.32
C GLU A 134 -4.16 19.40 7.59
N HIS A 135 -4.46 20.21 6.57
CA HIS A 135 -5.62 19.98 5.71
C HIS A 135 -5.51 18.66 4.93
N GLN A 136 -4.33 18.36 4.36
CA GLN A 136 -4.09 17.09 3.66
C GLN A 136 -4.16 15.90 4.61
N LYS A 137 -3.60 16.02 5.82
CA LYS A 137 -3.67 14.97 6.84
C LYS A 137 -5.11 14.62 7.20
N LYS A 138 -5.93 15.65 7.49
CA LYS A 138 -7.35 15.47 7.78
C LYS A 138 -8.08 14.77 6.62
N LYS A 139 -7.84 15.20 5.39
CA LYS A 139 -8.47 14.60 4.19
C LYS A 139 -8.09 13.12 4.02
N LEU A 140 -6.82 12.77 4.16
CA LEU A 140 -6.35 11.39 4.02
C LEU A 140 -6.83 10.51 5.17
N PHE A 141 -6.87 11.02 6.40
CA PHE A 141 -7.45 10.30 7.53
C PHE A 141 -8.91 9.90 7.28
N HIS A 142 -9.74 10.83 6.79
CA HIS A 142 -11.15 10.52 6.48
C HIS A 142 -11.27 9.45 5.39
N ARG A 143 -10.40 9.50 4.36
CA ARG A 143 -10.36 8.46 3.31
C ARG A 143 -9.86 7.12 3.83
N CYS A 144 -8.90 7.11 4.76
CA CYS A 144 -8.43 5.91 5.45
C CYS A 144 -9.57 5.28 6.25
N LEU A 145 -10.31 6.08 7.02
CA LEU A 145 -11.46 5.63 7.79
C LEU A 145 -12.55 5.02 6.90
N ILE A 146 -12.91 5.71 5.81
CA ILE A 146 -13.88 5.20 4.82
C ILE A 146 -13.40 3.89 4.21
N THR A 147 -12.12 3.79 3.86
CA THR A 147 -11.52 2.56 3.31
C THR A 147 -11.65 1.42 4.30
N CYS A 148 -11.30 1.63 5.57
CA CYS A 148 -11.49 0.64 6.61
C CYS A 148 -12.96 0.18 6.67
N PHE A 149 -13.93 1.11 6.73
CA PHE A 149 -15.35 0.75 6.73
C PHE A 149 -15.78 -0.09 5.53
N ILE A 150 -15.37 0.28 4.32
CA ILE A 150 -15.65 -0.49 3.09
C ILE A 150 -15.06 -1.90 3.20
N LEU A 151 -13.81 -2.03 3.68
CA LEU A 151 -13.16 -3.33 3.87
C LEU A 151 -13.85 -4.18 4.94
N THR A 152 -14.44 -3.58 5.98
CA THR A 152 -15.25 -4.32 6.98
C THR A 152 -16.52 -4.89 6.35
N ILE A 153 -17.22 -4.10 5.55
CA ILE A 153 -18.42 -4.57 4.84
C ILE A 153 -18.05 -5.71 3.90
N LEU A 154 -16.97 -5.55 3.12
CA LEU A 154 -16.47 -6.60 2.23
C LEU A 154 -16.06 -7.86 3.00
N THR A 155 -15.32 -7.73 4.10
CA THR A 155 -14.88 -8.87 4.93
C THR A 155 -16.07 -9.60 5.55
N GLY A 156 -17.08 -8.85 6.03
CA GLY A 156 -18.32 -9.42 6.54
C GLY A 156 -19.09 -10.18 5.47
N PHE A 157 -19.26 -9.59 4.28
CA PHE A 157 -19.89 -10.24 3.13
C PHE A 157 -19.17 -11.54 2.75
N LEU A 158 -17.85 -11.50 2.61
CA LEU A 158 -17.03 -12.68 2.30
C LEU A 158 -17.16 -13.76 3.38
N TYR A 159 -17.19 -13.37 4.66
CA TYR A 159 -17.36 -14.29 5.78
C TYR A 159 -18.72 -15.02 5.72
N LEU A 160 -19.81 -14.28 5.46
CA LEU A 160 -21.16 -14.84 5.33
C LEU A 160 -21.29 -15.80 4.14
N HIS A 161 -20.49 -15.59 3.08
CA HIS A 161 -20.41 -16.47 1.91
C HIS A 161 -19.32 -17.55 2.02
N HIS A 162 -18.79 -17.80 3.22
CA HIS A 162 -17.76 -18.82 3.50
C HIS A 162 -16.44 -18.63 2.72
N GLN A 163 -16.15 -17.42 2.27
CA GLN A 163 -14.95 -17.04 1.51
C GLN A 163 -13.76 -16.71 2.43
N ILE A 164 -13.44 -17.61 3.37
CA ILE A 164 -12.50 -17.37 4.48
C ILE A 164 -11.08 -17.05 4.00
N THR A 165 -10.65 -17.60 2.86
CA THR A 165 -9.32 -17.30 2.30
C THR A 165 -9.16 -15.81 1.98
N TYR A 166 -10.17 -15.17 1.40
CA TYR A 166 -10.13 -13.75 1.10
C TYR A 166 -10.18 -12.90 2.38
N CYS A 167 -10.99 -13.29 3.39
CA CYS A 167 -10.94 -12.65 4.71
C CYS A 167 -9.52 -12.71 5.33
N GLY A 168 -8.84 -13.85 5.15
CA GLY A 168 -7.45 -14.03 5.57
C GLY A 168 -6.48 -13.09 4.85
N ILE A 169 -6.60 -12.94 3.53
CA ILE A 169 -5.79 -12.00 2.75
C ILE A 169 -6.02 -10.56 3.23
N ILE A 170 -7.28 -10.13 3.38
CA ILE A 170 -7.61 -8.79 3.88
C ILE A 170 -6.97 -8.55 5.26
N MET A 171 -7.10 -9.51 6.18
CA MET A 171 -6.50 -9.42 7.52
C MET A 171 -4.96 -9.30 7.45
N LEU A 172 -4.29 -10.11 6.63
CA LEU A 172 -2.84 -10.05 6.47
C LEU A 172 -2.39 -8.69 5.88
N CYS A 173 -3.07 -8.17 4.85
CA CYS A 173 -2.79 -6.84 4.32
C CYS A 173 -2.93 -5.74 5.38
N MET A 174 -3.92 -5.85 6.27
CA MET A 174 -4.08 -4.89 7.36
C MET A 174 -2.96 -4.99 8.38
N VAL A 175 -2.48 -6.20 8.70
CA VAL A 175 -1.31 -6.42 9.57
C VAL A 175 -0.04 -5.85 8.92
N GLU A 176 0.17 -6.07 7.63
CA GLU A 176 1.24 -5.42 6.87
C GLU A 176 1.14 -3.90 6.94
N GLY A 177 -0.08 -3.37 6.81
CA GLY A 177 -0.39 -1.94 6.96
C GLY A 177 0.06 -1.41 8.33
N VAL A 178 -0.29 -2.10 9.42
CA VAL A 178 0.18 -1.79 10.78
C VAL A 178 1.71 -1.75 10.81
N ILE A 179 2.38 -2.82 10.39
CA ILE A 179 3.84 -2.91 10.43
C ILE A 179 4.46 -1.74 9.64
N SER A 180 3.94 -1.48 8.44
CA SER A 180 4.39 -0.40 7.56
C SER A 180 4.25 0.99 8.19
N VAL A 181 3.11 1.32 8.82
CA VAL A 181 2.90 2.65 9.43
C VAL A 181 3.83 2.86 10.63
N TYR A 182 4.01 1.86 11.49
CA TYR A 182 4.88 1.99 12.66
C TYR A 182 6.37 2.05 12.29
N ILE A 183 6.83 1.25 11.33
CA ILE A 183 8.21 1.38 10.81
C ILE A 183 8.40 2.74 10.13
N GLY A 184 7.39 3.24 9.40
CA GLY A 184 7.40 4.57 8.80
C GLY A 184 7.59 5.68 9.84
N ILE A 185 6.83 5.66 10.93
CA ILE A 185 6.94 6.62 12.05
C ILE A 185 8.33 6.54 12.69
N TRP A 186 8.81 5.34 12.99
CA TRP A 186 10.13 5.13 13.58
C TRP A 186 11.24 5.69 12.69
N LYS A 187 11.17 5.43 11.37
CA LYS A 187 12.10 5.97 10.38
C LYS A 187 12.04 7.50 10.32
N ASN A 188 10.85 8.09 10.37
CA ASN A 188 10.69 9.55 10.33
C ASN A 188 11.33 10.21 11.56
N ARG A 189 11.25 9.59 12.75
CA ARG A 189 11.88 10.10 13.98
C ARG A 189 13.41 10.10 13.94
N ARG A 190 14.03 9.12 13.26
CA ARG A 190 15.51 9.02 13.15
C ARG A 190 16.14 9.97 12.14
N ASN A 191 15.33 10.57 11.26
CA ASN A 191 15.78 11.45 10.18
C ASN A 191 15.41 12.93 10.41
N LEU A 192 14.87 13.23 11.59
CA LEU A 192 14.75 14.57 12.19
C LEU A 192 16.02 14.83 13.01
#